data_AF-A0A8T2T085-F1
#
_entry.id   AF-A0A8T2T085-F1
#
_cell.length_a   1.000
_cell.length_b   1.000
_cell.length_c   1.000
_cell.angle_alpha   90.00
_cell.angle_beta   90.00
_cell.angle_gamma   90.00
#
_symmetry.space_group_name_H-M   'P 1'
#
loop_
_entity.id
_entity.type
_entity.pdbx_description
1 polymer ?
#
loop_
_entity_poly.entity_id
_entity_poly.type
_entity_poly.pdbx_seq_one_letter_code
_entity_poly.pdbx_strand_id
1 'polypeptide(L)'
;MPRNKIPRGKMSRSKIPRRFKPMCQTSLQKKRVKYHVKSLREIRRAQKSVGLLIPRLPFMRVVKQISVNLCSLMKTSSFVNVRWQTQALLCLQEVAEDIAIDFMNDAYLCIAHSHRVTLMAKDYVIV
;
A
#
# COMPACT_ATOMS: atom_id res chain seq x y z
N MET A 1 26.43 -6.71 72.39
CA MET A 1 25.67 -7.96 72.63
C MET A 1 25.58 -8.74 71.32
N PRO A 2 26.20 -9.92 71.16
CA PRO A 2 25.79 -10.87 70.12
C PRO A 2 24.95 -12.00 70.73
N ARG A 3 23.88 -12.43 70.06
CA ARG A 3 23.12 -13.62 70.44
C ARG A 3 22.93 -14.53 69.22
N ASN A 4 23.43 -15.76 69.40
CA ASN A 4 23.51 -16.92 68.51
C ASN A 4 22.27 -17.27 67.69
N LYS A 5 22.49 -18.02 66.60
CA LYS A 5 21.93 -19.39 66.44
C LYS A 5 22.69 -20.25 65.40
N ILE A 6 22.81 -21.53 65.74
CA ILE A 6 23.64 -22.61 65.17
C ILE A 6 22.93 -23.28 63.97
N PRO A 7 23.64 -23.76 62.92
CA PRO A 7 23.05 -24.39 61.74
C PRO A 7 23.09 -25.93 61.78
N ARG A 8 22.26 -26.60 60.94
CA ARG A 8 22.40 -27.94 60.28
C ARG A 8 21.02 -28.62 60.19
N GLY A 9 20.59 -29.26 59.10
CA GLY A 9 21.19 -29.51 57.80
C GLY A 9 20.25 -30.32 56.88
N LYS A 10 20.34 -30.02 55.58
CA LYS A 10 20.23 -30.85 54.35
C LYS A 10 19.20 -32.01 54.26
N MET A 11 18.33 -31.90 53.24
CA MET A 11 17.93 -33.04 52.40
C MET A 11 18.24 -32.73 50.93
N SER A 12 19.00 -33.62 50.31
CA SER A 12 19.33 -33.61 48.88
C SER A 12 18.18 -34.18 48.06
N ARG A 13 17.78 -33.48 46.99
CA ARG A 13 17.23 -34.13 45.80
C ARG A 13 17.92 -33.58 44.57
N SER A 14 18.39 -34.52 43.77
CA SER A 14 19.24 -34.38 42.60
C SER A 14 18.55 -33.64 41.44
N LYS A 15 19.40 -32.98 40.67
CA LYS A 15 19.17 -32.15 39.49
C LYS A 15 18.35 -32.83 38.39
N ILE A 16 17.48 -32.05 37.74
CA ILE A 16 17.32 -32.05 36.28
C ILE A 16 17.36 -30.59 35.83
N PRO A 17 18.45 -30.08 35.23
CA PRO A 17 18.36 -28.82 34.53
C PRO A 17 17.56 -29.11 33.26
N ARG A 18 16.35 -28.56 33.16
CA ARG A 18 15.67 -28.48 31.86
C ARG A 18 16.62 -27.70 30.97
N ARG A 19 17.20 -28.40 30.00
CA ARG A 19 18.10 -27.83 28.99
C ARG A 19 17.27 -26.85 28.18
N PHE A 20 17.24 -25.58 28.61
CA PHE A 20 16.75 -24.51 27.76
C PHE A 20 17.69 -24.49 26.56
N LYS A 21 17.22 -25.03 25.42
CA LYS A 21 17.87 -24.73 24.14
C LYS A 21 17.78 -23.21 24.00
N PRO A 22 18.88 -22.46 23.85
CA PRO A 22 18.75 -21.13 23.31
C PRO A 22 18.12 -21.33 21.92
N MET A 23 16.93 -20.80 21.71
CA MET A 23 16.45 -20.55 20.36
C MET A 23 17.44 -19.55 19.79
N CYS A 24 18.46 -20.07 19.12
CA CYS A 24 19.31 -19.28 18.26
C CYS A 24 18.38 -18.82 17.14
N GLN A 25 17.69 -17.70 17.37
CA GLN A 25 17.11 -16.91 16.30
C GLN A 25 18.32 -16.42 15.51
N THR A 26 18.79 -17.26 14.58
CA THR A 26 19.53 -16.76 13.45
C THR A 26 18.55 -15.84 12.74
N SER A 27 18.62 -14.55 13.06
CA SER A 27 17.96 -13.51 12.30
C SER A 27 18.60 -13.59 10.92
N LEU A 28 18.03 -14.43 10.05
CA LEU A 28 18.40 -14.50 8.65
C LEU A 28 18.25 -13.09 8.14
N GLN A 29 19.39 -12.40 7.98
CA GLN A 29 19.41 -11.02 7.52
C GLN A 29 18.60 -11.00 6.23
N LYS A 30 17.48 -10.26 6.24
CA LYS A 30 16.59 -10.16 5.09
C LYS A 30 17.41 -9.60 3.93
N LYS A 31 17.85 -10.46 3.01
CA LYS A 31 18.61 -10.06 1.84
C LYS A 31 17.79 -9.03 1.07
N ARG A 32 18.38 -7.85 0.85
CA ARG A 32 17.74 -6.75 0.12
C ARG A 32 17.56 -7.17 -1.33
N VAL A 33 16.30 -7.29 -1.76
CA VAL A 33 15.95 -7.54 -3.16
C VAL A 33 16.28 -6.28 -3.97
N LYS A 34 16.95 -6.46 -5.12
CA LYS A 34 17.27 -5.37 -6.05
C LYS A 34 16.00 -4.67 -6.53
N TYR A 35 16.08 -3.36 -6.76
CA TYR A 35 14.93 -2.54 -7.13
C TYR A 35 14.21 -3.04 -8.39
N HIS A 36 14.96 -3.32 -9.47
CA HIS A 36 14.38 -3.84 -10.71
C HIS A 36 13.56 -5.14 -10.50
N VAL A 37 13.99 -6.01 -9.58
CA VAL A 37 13.26 -7.25 -9.25
C VAL A 37 11.98 -6.95 -8.48
N LYS A 38 11.98 -5.93 -7.61
CA LYS A 38 10.76 -5.50 -6.90
C LYS A 38 9.76 -4.87 -7.86
N SER A 39 10.21 -3.95 -8.72
CA SER A 39 9.35 -3.26 -9.69
C SER A 39 8.72 -4.24 -10.68
N LEU A 40 9.49 -5.19 -11.22
CA LEU A 40 8.94 -6.24 -12.11
C LEU A 40 7.91 -7.13 -11.41
N ARG A 41 8.08 -7.39 -10.11
CA ARG A 41 7.11 -8.15 -9.32
C ARG A 41 5.82 -7.34 -9.12
N GLU A 42 5.93 -6.04 -8.87
CA GLU A 42 4.78 -5.14 -8.72
C GLU A 42 3.99 -5.04 -10.02
N ILE A 43 4.66 -4.86 -11.17
CA ILE A 43 4.03 -4.83 -12.50
C ILE A 43 3.23 -6.11 -12.76
N ARG A 44 3.86 -7.28 -12.58
CA ARG A 44 3.19 -8.58 -12.79
C ARG A 44 2.02 -8.80 -11.82
N ARG A 45 2.14 -8.32 -10.58
CA ARG A 45 1.07 -8.39 -9.60
C ARG A 45 -0.11 -7.52 -10.02
N ALA A 46 0.17 -6.26 -10.39
CA ALA A 46 -0.85 -5.31 -10.83
C ALA A 46 -1.58 -5.82 -12.07
N GLN A 47 -0.86 -6.31 -13.09
CA GLN A 47 -1.44 -6.86 -14.32
C GLN A 47 -2.29 -8.13 -14.10
N LYS A 48 -2.00 -8.92 -13.06
CA LYS A 48 -2.78 -10.12 -12.74
C LYS A 48 -4.06 -9.80 -11.97
N SER A 49 -4.07 -8.71 -11.21
CA SER A 49 -5.21 -8.29 -10.41
C SER A 49 -6.10 -7.32 -11.17
N VAL A 50 -7.41 -7.41 -10.97
CA VAL A 50 -8.41 -6.46 -11.52
C VAL A 50 -9.00 -5.55 -10.45
N GLY A 51 -8.32 -5.42 -9.30
CA GLY A 51 -8.80 -4.60 -8.20
C GLY A 51 -8.45 -3.13 -8.41
N LEU A 52 -9.31 -2.24 -7.92
CA LEU A 52 -9.08 -0.80 -7.89
C LEU A 52 -7.77 -0.46 -7.16
N LEU A 53 -6.97 0.40 -7.76
CA LEU A 53 -5.68 0.86 -7.26
C LEU A 53 -5.81 2.12 -6.40
N ILE A 54 -6.79 2.98 -6.70
CA ILE A 54 -7.03 4.20 -5.94
C ILE A 54 -7.92 3.88 -4.72
N PRO A 55 -7.57 4.36 -3.52
CA PRO A 55 -8.44 4.17 -2.36
C PRO A 55 -9.80 4.87 -2.58
N ARG A 56 -10.91 4.17 -2.29
CA ARG A 56 -12.28 4.65 -2.57
C ARG A 56 -12.65 5.95 -1.85
N LEU A 57 -12.20 6.14 -0.60
CA LEU A 57 -12.54 7.31 0.21
C LEU A 57 -11.98 8.64 -0.36
N PRO A 58 -10.68 8.77 -0.67
CA PRO A 58 -10.15 9.98 -1.29
C PRO A 58 -10.76 10.24 -2.67
N PHE A 59 -10.96 9.20 -3.50
CA PHE A 59 -11.62 9.36 -4.80
C PHE A 59 -13.03 9.96 -4.64
N MET A 60 -13.85 9.39 -3.75
CA MET A 60 -15.19 9.91 -3.46
C MET A 60 -15.16 11.37 -2.98
N ARG A 61 -14.18 11.76 -2.15
CA ARG A 61 -14.03 13.15 -1.67
C ARG A 61 -13.77 14.11 -2.83
N VAL A 62 -12.88 13.72 -3.76
CA VAL A 62 -12.58 14.52 -4.97
C VAL A 62 -13.81 14.64 -5.87
N VAL A 63 -14.53 13.55 -6.12
CA VAL A 63 -15.76 13.59 -6.93
C VAL A 63 -16.78 14.56 -6.32
N LYS A 64 -17.00 14.50 -5.00
CA LYS A 64 -17.92 15.43 -4.30
C LYS A 64 -17.45 16.87 -4.38
N GLN A 65 -16.14 17.13 -4.23
CA GLN A 65 -15.58 18.47 -4.35
C GLN A 65 -15.80 19.04 -5.75
N ILE A 66 -15.53 18.26 -6.80
CA ILE A 66 -15.77 18.66 -8.20
C ILE A 66 -17.27 18.92 -8.43
N SER A 67 -18.14 18.05 -7.91
CA SER A 67 -19.59 18.22 -8.02
C SER A 67 -20.05 19.56 -7.45
N VAL A 68 -19.60 19.89 -6.24
CA VAL A 68 -19.95 21.17 -5.58
C VAL A 68 -19.44 22.37 -6.39
N ASN A 69 -18.21 22.29 -6.90
CA ASN A 69 -17.64 23.35 -7.74
C ASN A 69 -18.46 23.55 -9.03
N LEU A 70 -18.85 22.48 -9.71
CA LEU A 70 -19.68 22.55 -10.92
C LEU A 70 -21.07 23.14 -10.63
N CYS A 71 -21.68 22.79 -9.49
CA CYS A 71 -22.97 23.33 -9.09
C CYS A 71 -22.91 24.84 -8.83
N SER A 72 -21.82 25.31 -8.22
CA SER A 72 -21.57 26.74 -8.00
C SER A 72 -21.40 27.49 -9.33
N LEU A 73 -20.62 26.93 -10.26
CA LEU A 73 -20.38 27.53 -11.58
C LEU A 73 -21.65 27.66 -12.44
N MET A 74 -22.54 26.66 -12.37
CA MET A 74 -23.77 26.63 -13.18
C MET A 74 -24.93 27.44 -12.59
N LYS A 75 -24.74 28.14 -11.45
CA LYS A 75 -25.72 29.04 -10.78
C LYS A 75 -27.14 28.49 -10.67
N THR A 76 -27.30 27.17 -10.67
CA THR A 76 -28.61 26.53 -10.64
C THR A 76 -28.95 26.19 -9.21
N SER A 77 -29.98 26.85 -8.67
CA SER A 77 -30.51 26.65 -7.32
C SER A 77 -31.02 25.22 -7.02
N SER A 78 -31.22 24.40 -8.06
CA SER A 78 -31.65 23.00 -7.91
C SER A 78 -30.56 22.03 -7.47
N PHE A 79 -29.27 22.38 -7.57
CA PHE A 79 -28.17 21.45 -7.25
C PHE A 79 -27.56 21.61 -5.85
N VAL A 80 -28.19 22.38 -4.95
CA VAL A 80 -27.66 22.60 -3.57
C VAL A 80 -27.52 21.28 -2.78
N ASN A 81 -28.16 20.18 -3.22
CA ASN A 81 -28.14 18.89 -2.55
C ASN A 81 -27.88 17.70 -3.50
N VAL A 82 -26.77 17.71 -4.26
CA VAL A 82 -26.40 16.55 -5.11
C VAL A 82 -26.13 15.32 -4.24
N ARG A 83 -26.95 14.28 -4.43
CA ARG A 83 -26.74 12.97 -3.83
C ARG A 83 -26.14 12.03 -4.86
N TRP A 84 -25.12 11.27 -4.44
CA TRP A 84 -24.45 10.30 -5.28
C TRP A 84 -24.89 8.88 -4.92
N GLN A 85 -25.23 8.10 -5.93
CA GLN A 85 -25.41 6.66 -5.77
C GLN A 85 -24.05 5.99 -5.58
N THR A 86 -24.00 4.96 -4.74
CA THR A 86 -22.76 4.22 -4.47
C THR A 86 -22.23 3.51 -5.72
N GLN A 87 -23.10 2.91 -6.52
CA GLN A 87 -22.75 2.26 -7.78
C GLN A 87 -22.23 3.26 -8.83
N ALA A 88 -22.79 4.47 -8.88
CA ALA A 88 -22.31 5.52 -9.78
C ALA A 88 -20.88 5.94 -9.43
N LEU A 89 -20.57 6.09 -8.13
CA LEU A 89 -19.20 6.42 -7.69
C LEU A 89 -18.21 5.29 -8.00
N LEU A 90 -18.63 4.03 -7.91
CA LEU A 90 -17.80 2.88 -8.27
C LEU A 90 -17.50 2.88 -9.77
N CYS A 91 -18.53 3.03 -10.60
CA CYS A 91 -18.40 3.08 -12.06
C CYS A 91 -17.50 4.24 -12.50
N LEU A 92 -17.67 5.44 -11.92
CA LEU A 92 -16.78 6.57 -12.19
C LEU A 92 -15.33 6.26 -11.84
N GLN A 93 -15.09 5.52 -10.76
CA GLN A 93 -13.73 5.13 -10.38
C GLN A 93 -13.14 4.11 -11.34
N GLU A 94 -13.91 3.08 -11.70
CA GLU A 94 -13.47 2.05 -12.67
C GLU A 94 -13.06 2.70 -13.99
N VAL A 95 -13.92 3.56 -14.55
CA VAL A 95 -13.64 4.25 -15.82
C VAL A 95 -12.45 5.20 -15.69
N ALA A 96 -12.34 5.95 -14.58
CA ALA A 96 -11.22 6.86 -14.38
C ALA A 96 -9.87 6.13 -14.27
N GLU A 97 -9.84 4.96 -13.61
CA GLU A 97 -8.62 4.15 -13.52
C GLU A 97 -8.27 3.50 -14.86
N ASP A 98 -9.27 3.01 -15.61
CA ASP A 98 -9.08 2.41 -16.93
C ASP A 98 -8.46 3.41 -17.92
N ILE A 99 -9.04 4.61 -18.02
CA ILE A 99 -8.53 5.70 -18.86
C ILE A 99 -7.10 6.08 -18.45
N ALA A 100 -6.81 6.13 -17.15
CA ALA A 100 -5.46 6.45 -16.68
C ALA A 100 -4.44 5.35 -17.04
N ILE A 101 -4.84 4.08 -16.99
CA ILE A 101 -3.99 2.94 -17.37
C ILE A 101 -3.70 2.96 -18.87
N ASP A 102 -4.71 3.16 -19.69
CA ASP A 102 -4.56 3.24 -21.15
C ASP A 102 -3.65 4.40 -21.54
N PHE A 103 -3.89 5.59 -20.98
CA PHE A 103 -3.04 6.75 -21.21
C PHE A 103 -1.58 6.52 -20.79
N MET A 104 -1.34 5.80 -19.68
CA MET A 104 0.02 5.44 -19.25
C MET A 104 0.66 4.39 -20.16
N ASN A 105 -0.11 3.48 -20.74
CA ASN A 105 0.38 2.49 -21.71
C ASN A 105 0.86 3.18 -22.99
N ASP A 106 0.10 4.15 -23.50
CA ASP A 106 0.49 4.94 -24.68
C ASP A 106 1.76 5.75 -24.41
N ALA A 107 1.84 6.42 -23.25
CA ALA A 107 3.05 7.13 -22.84
C ALA A 107 4.26 6.18 -22.73
N TYR A 108 4.05 4.92 -22.31
CA TYR A 108 5.10 3.92 -22.25
C TYR A 108 5.64 3.54 -23.65
N LEU A 109 4.80 3.52 -24.67
CA LEU A 109 5.25 3.30 -26.05
C LEU A 109 6.15 4.45 -26.53
N CYS A 110 5.83 5.70 -26.18
CA CYS A 110 6.67 6.87 -26.49
C CYS A 110 8.05 6.81 -25.80
N ILE A 111 8.10 6.30 -24.57
CA ILE A 111 9.36 6.06 -23.85
C ILE A 111 10.21 5.01 -24.57
N ALA A 112 9.59 3.90 -24.97
CA ALA A 112 10.26 2.80 -25.67
C ALA A 112 10.83 3.28 -27.02
N HIS A 113 10.08 4.12 -27.74
CA HIS A 113 10.56 4.80 -28.96
C HIS A 113 11.81 5.66 -28.69
N SER A 114 11.91 6.27 -27.52
CA SER A 114 13.05 7.10 -27.11
C SER A 114 14.21 6.31 -26.45
N HIS A 115 14.17 4.98 -26.41
CA HIS A 115 15.14 4.12 -25.71
C HIS A 115 15.34 4.44 -24.21
N ARG A 116 14.32 4.99 -23.55
CA ARG A 116 14.35 5.25 -22.10
C ARG A 116 13.56 4.16 -21.36
N VAL A 117 13.70 4.13 -20.03
CA VAL A 117 12.92 3.21 -19.16
C VAL A 117 12.08 3.99 -18.14
N THR A 118 12.38 5.27 -17.93
CA THR A 118 11.71 6.13 -16.96
C THR A 118 10.75 7.08 -17.66
N LEU A 119 9.50 7.11 -17.20
CA LEU A 119 8.45 8.00 -17.69
C LEU A 119 8.70 9.44 -17.22
N MET A 120 8.58 10.39 -18.14
CA MET A 120 8.77 11.83 -17.91
C MET A 120 7.55 12.62 -18.37
N ALA A 121 7.38 13.86 -17.88
CA ALA A 121 6.23 14.69 -18.24
C ALA A 121 6.10 14.96 -19.75
N LYS A 122 7.23 15.04 -20.48
CA LYS A 122 7.25 15.20 -21.94
C LYS A 122 6.60 14.02 -22.69
N ASP A 123 6.57 12.83 -22.08
CA ASP A 123 6.02 11.63 -22.71
C ASP A 123 4.49 11.67 -22.73
N TYR A 124 3.88 12.39 -21.77
CA TYR A 124 2.44 12.63 -21.72
C TYR A 124 1.95 13.74 -22.65
N VAL A 125 2.83 14.65 -23.06
CA VAL A 125 2.46 15.77 -23.95
C VAL A 125 2.32 15.30 -25.40
N ILE A 126 2.96 14.19 -25.74
CA ILE A 126 3.03 13.65 -27.11
C ILE A 126 1.89 12.66 -27.38
N VAL A 127 1.32 12.09 -26.31
CA VAL A 127 0.10 11.26 -26.34
C VAL A 127 -1.11 12.18 -26.46
#